data_AF-A0A611NAI0-F1
#
_entry.id   AF-A0A611NAI0-F1
#
_cell.length_a   1.000
_cell.length_b   1.000
_cell.length_c   1.000
_cell.angle_alpha   90.00
_cell.angle_beta   90.00
_cell.angle_gamma   90.00
#
_symmetry.space_group_name_H-M   'P 1'
#
loop_
_entity.id
_entity.type
_entity.pdbx_description
1 polymer ?
#
loop_
_entity_poly.entity_id
_entity_poly.type
_entity_poly.pdbx_seq_one_letter_code
_entity_poly.pdbx_strand_id
1 'polypeptide(L)'
;RGVSVSHRANMFGTVPDYFAQSNKNITIIVQIESQLGVDNVDAIAATEGVDGIFVGPSDLAAALGHLGNASHPDVQQTIQHIFARAKAHGKPCGIL
;
A
#
# COMPACT_ATOMS: atom_id res chain seq x y z
N ARG A 1 17.39 -4.78 3.12
CA ARG A 1 17.64 -3.77 4.18
C ARG A 1 19.08 -3.93 4.68
N GLY A 2 19.93 -2.91 4.55
CA GLY A 2 21.31 -2.96 5.07
C GLY A 2 21.35 -2.93 6.60
N VAL A 3 22.44 -3.43 7.20
CA VAL A 3 22.61 -3.52 8.65
C VAL A 3 23.47 -2.37 9.16
N SER A 4 23.02 -1.71 10.23
CA SER A 4 23.82 -0.79 11.05
C SER A 4 23.54 -1.09 12.52
N VAL A 5 24.56 -0.94 13.37
CA VAL A 5 24.50 -1.34 14.78
C VAL A 5 23.94 -0.25 15.69
N SER A 6 23.99 1.02 15.28
CA SER A 6 23.47 2.14 16.07
C SER A 6 22.85 3.22 15.18
N HIS A 7 21.55 3.47 15.37
CA HIS A 7 20.77 4.48 14.66
C HIS A 7 19.44 4.75 15.39
N ARG A 8 18.66 5.73 14.94
CA ARG A 8 17.38 6.10 15.58
C ARG A 8 16.40 4.93 15.70
N ALA A 9 16.35 4.04 14.71
CA ALA A 9 15.35 2.99 14.65
C ALA A 9 15.51 1.92 15.75
N ASN A 10 16.72 1.71 16.29
CA ASN A 10 16.97 0.86 17.46
C ASN A 10 17.29 1.67 18.73
N MET A 11 16.93 2.96 18.73
CA MET A 11 17.21 3.91 19.80
C MET A 11 18.68 3.86 20.26
N PHE A 12 19.59 3.94 19.29
CA PHE A 12 21.05 3.88 19.50
C PHE A 12 21.53 2.65 20.30
N GLY A 13 20.85 1.51 20.12
CA GLY A 13 21.21 0.22 20.74
C GLY A 13 20.47 -0.09 22.03
N THR A 14 19.52 0.74 22.46
CA THR A 14 18.75 0.51 23.70
C THR A 14 17.50 -0.35 23.50
N VAL A 15 17.06 -0.58 22.26
CA VAL A 15 15.94 -1.49 21.97
C VAL A 15 16.42 -2.94 22.03
N PRO A 16 15.93 -3.77 22.98
CA PRO A 16 16.32 -5.17 23.09
C PRO A 16 15.82 -5.97 21.88
N ASP A 17 16.57 -7.00 21.51
CA ASP A 17 16.26 -7.94 20.41
C ASP A 17 15.90 -7.27 19.07
N TYR A 18 16.42 -6.07 18.83
CA TYR A 18 16.02 -5.23 17.71
C TYR A 18 16.08 -5.95 16.36
N PHE A 19 17.16 -6.69 16.08
CA PHE A 19 17.31 -7.38 14.79
C PHE A 19 16.28 -8.50 14.60
N ALA A 20 15.87 -9.18 15.67
CA ALA A 20 14.87 -10.24 15.61
C ALA A 20 13.44 -9.69 15.52
N GLN A 21 13.17 -8.56 16.18
CA GLN A 21 11.83 -7.97 16.25
C GLN A 21 11.53 -7.05 15.07
N SER A 22 12.52 -6.31 14.58
CA SER A 22 12.27 -5.22 13.63
C SER A 22 11.60 -5.69 12.35
N ASN A 23 12.00 -6.83 11.78
CA ASN A 23 11.42 -7.33 10.53
C ASN A 23 9.94 -7.73 10.65
N LYS A 24 9.45 -8.06 11.86
CA LYS A 24 8.06 -8.46 12.11
C LYS A 24 7.15 -7.28 12.47
N ASN A 25 7.72 -6.09 12.64
CA ASN A 25 7.04 -4.89 13.15
C ASN A 25 7.13 -3.71 12.17
N ILE A 26 7.34 -3.97 10.87
CA ILE A 26 7.22 -2.94 9.82
C ILE A 26 5.87 -3.12 9.16
N THR A 27 5.08 -2.05 9.09
CA THR A 27 3.84 -2.02 8.32
C THR A 27 4.14 -1.54 6.89
N ILE A 28 3.71 -2.32 5.89
CA ILE A 28 3.82 -1.98 4.47
C ILE A 28 2.43 -1.73 3.89
N ILE A 29 2.20 -0.50 3.45
CA ILE A 29 0.98 -0.09 2.75
C ILE A 29 1.39 0.30 1.33
N VAL A 30 0.78 -0.35 0.34
CA VAL A 30 1.12 -0.12 -1.08
C VAL A 30 0.05 0.72 -1.76
N GLN A 31 0.48 1.67 -2.59
CA GLN A 31 -0.42 2.51 -3.37
C GLN A 31 -0.79 1.86 -4.71
N ILE A 32 -2.08 1.82 -5.00
CA ILE A 32 -2.65 1.43 -6.30
C ILE A 32 -3.19 2.69 -6.97
N GLU A 33 -2.45 3.16 -7.98
CA GLU A 33 -2.70 4.47 -8.62
C GLU A 33 -2.39 4.48 -10.12
N SER A 34 -2.26 3.30 -10.73
CA SER A 34 -2.04 3.14 -12.17
C SER A 34 -2.89 1.98 -12.71
N GLN A 35 -3.16 1.98 -14.02
CA GLN A 35 -3.92 0.90 -14.66
C GLN A 35 -3.29 -0.48 -14.40
N LEU A 36 -1.96 -0.59 -14.55
CA LEU A 36 -1.27 -1.85 -14.29
C LEU A 36 -1.38 -2.29 -12.81
N GLY A 37 -1.40 -1.33 -11.87
CA GLY A 37 -1.65 -1.62 -10.46
C GLY A 37 -3.06 -2.17 -10.22
N VAL A 38 -4.06 -1.61 -10.90
CA VAL A 38 -5.45 -2.11 -10.86
C VAL A 38 -5.53 -3.53 -11.40
N ASP A 39 -4.93 -3.77 -12.57
CA ASP A 39 -4.96 -5.09 -13.22
C ASP A 39 -4.31 -6.18 -12.37
N ASN A 40 -3.33 -5.82 -11.54
CA ASN A 40 -2.59 -6.73 -10.66
C ASN A 40 -3.02 -6.66 -9.19
N VAL A 41 -4.10 -5.96 -8.86
CA VAL A 41 -4.49 -5.67 -7.47
C VAL A 41 -4.65 -6.93 -6.62
N ASP A 42 -5.12 -8.04 -7.21
CA ASP A 42 -5.25 -9.32 -6.53
C ASP A 42 -3.90 -9.94 -6.16
N ALA A 43 -2.95 -9.98 -7.10
CA ALA A 43 -1.62 -10.52 -6.85
C ALA A 43 -0.88 -9.67 -5.81
N ILE A 44 -1.03 -8.35 -5.90
CA ILE A 44 -0.45 -7.40 -4.94
C ILE A 44 -1.07 -7.61 -3.55
N ALA A 45 -2.40 -7.68 -3.45
CA ALA A 45 -3.08 -7.86 -2.16
C ALA A 45 -2.78 -9.23 -1.53
N ALA A 46 -2.58 -10.29 -2.34
CA ALA A 46 -2.19 -11.61 -1.86
C ALA A 46 -0.73 -11.72 -1.42
N THR A 47 0.11 -10.70 -1.69
CA THR A 47 1.54 -10.75 -1.36
C THR A 47 1.77 -10.78 0.15
N GLU A 48 2.61 -11.71 0.60
CA GLU A 48 3.05 -11.78 1.99
C GLU A 48 3.82 -10.51 2.38
N GLY A 49 3.50 -9.95 3.55
CA GLY A 49 4.11 -8.71 4.04
C GLY A 49 3.46 -7.42 3.52
N VAL A 50 2.49 -7.49 2.60
CA VAL A 50 1.63 -6.32 2.31
C VAL A 50 0.53 -6.25 3.37
N ASP A 51 0.56 -5.23 4.22
CA ASP A 51 -0.37 -5.08 5.33
C ASP A 51 -1.63 -4.28 4.96
N GLY A 52 -1.60 -3.52 3.87
CA GLY A 52 -2.74 -2.74 3.42
C GLY A 52 -2.60 -2.23 2.00
N ILE A 53 -3.75 -1.92 1.40
CA ILE A 53 -3.86 -1.29 0.09
C ILE A 53 -4.27 0.18 0.29
N PHE A 54 -3.68 1.08 -0.47
CA PHE A 54 -4.03 2.49 -0.45
C PHE A 54 -4.32 2.96 -1.87
N VAL A 55 -5.32 3.81 -2.05
CA VAL A 55 -5.65 4.37 -3.37
C VAL A 55 -5.21 5.82 -3.44
N GLY A 56 -4.44 6.18 -4.46
CA GLY A 56 -4.08 7.57 -4.79
C GLY A 56 -5.03 8.13 -5.85
N PRO A 57 -6.07 8.93 -5.50
CA PRO A 57 -7.14 9.24 -6.45
C PRO A 57 -6.70 10.15 -7.60
N SER A 58 -5.77 11.08 -7.35
CA SER A 58 -5.27 12.01 -8.36
C SER A 58 -4.49 11.29 -9.46
N ASP A 59 -3.55 10.43 -9.08
CA ASP A 59 -2.74 9.66 -10.01
C ASP A 59 -3.57 8.58 -10.71
N LEU A 60 -4.49 7.92 -9.98
CA LEU A 60 -5.43 6.98 -10.60
C LEU A 60 -6.33 7.67 -11.64
N ALA A 61 -6.83 8.87 -11.33
CA ALA A 61 -7.63 9.64 -12.29
C ALA A 61 -6.80 10.01 -13.53
N ALA A 62 -5.55 10.46 -13.34
CA ALA A 62 -4.65 10.73 -14.45
C ALA A 62 -4.38 9.48 -15.31
N ALA A 63 -4.13 8.33 -14.68
CA ALA A 63 -3.87 7.05 -15.36
C ALA A 63 -5.07 6.55 -16.18
N LEU A 64 -6.29 6.89 -15.74
CA LEU A 64 -7.55 6.56 -16.42
C LEU A 64 -7.97 7.62 -17.45
N GLY A 65 -7.14 8.64 -17.71
CA GLY A 65 -7.44 9.71 -18.67
C GLY A 65 -8.33 10.84 -18.13
N HIS A 66 -8.55 10.88 -16.82
CA HIS A 66 -9.43 11.82 -16.10
C HIS A 66 -8.63 12.77 -15.20
N LEU A 67 -7.50 13.31 -15.68
CA LEU A 67 -6.61 14.17 -14.90
C LEU A 67 -7.37 15.29 -14.16
N GLY A 68 -7.21 15.35 -12.83
CA GLY A 68 -7.87 16.34 -11.98
C GLY A 68 -9.35 16.06 -11.67
N ASN A 69 -9.92 14.96 -12.17
CA ASN A 69 -11.31 14.58 -11.97
C ASN A 69 -11.45 13.18 -11.34
N ALA A 70 -11.04 13.03 -10.09
CA ALA A 70 -11.19 11.78 -9.34
C ALA A 70 -12.66 11.38 -9.09
N SER A 71 -13.60 12.32 -9.23
CA SER A 71 -15.05 12.06 -9.13
C SER A 71 -15.65 11.47 -10.41
N HIS A 72 -14.87 11.34 -11.49
CA HIS A 72 -15.36 10.72 -12.72
C HIS A 72 -15.87 9.29 -12.43
N PRO A 73 -17.01 8.86 -13.01
CA PRO A 73 -17.58 7.54 -12.74
C PRO A 73 -16.60 6.38 -12.90
N ASP A 74 -15.79 6.38 -13.96
CA ASP A 74 -14.78 5.33 -14.19
C ASP A 74 -13.74 5.25 -13.06
N VAL A 75 -13.33 6.40 -12.52
CA VAL A 75 -12.36 6.46 -11.41
C VAL A 75 -13.02 5.94 -10.13
N GLN A 76 -14.25 6.36 -9.83
CA GLN A 76 -15.01 5.90 -8.66
C GLN A 76 -15.30 4.40 -8.70
N GLN A 77 -15.65 3.87 -9.88
CA GLN A 77 -15.84 2.43 -10.09
C GLN A 77 -14.52 1.67 -9.88
N THR A 78 -13.41 2.22 -10.37
CA THR A 78 -12.08 1.61 -10.18
C THR A 78 -11.65 1.63 -8.71
N ILE A 79 -11.89 2.72 -7.98
CA ILE A 79 -11.67 2.80 -6.52
C ILE A 79 -12.48 1.72 -5.78
N GLN A 80 -13.77 1.60 -6.09
CA GLN A 80 -14.64 0.57 -5.49
C GLN A 80 -14.16 -0.84 -5.81
N HIS A 81 -13.69 -1.07 -7.04
CA HIS A 81 -13.09 -2.34 -7.44
C HIS A 81 -11.86 -2.66 -6.57
N ILE A 82 -10.90 -1.74 -6.44
CA ILE A 82 -9.70 -1.93 -5.62
C ILE A 82 -10.08 -2.28 -4.17
N PHE A 83 -11.03 -1.56 -3.58
CA PHE A 83 -11.51 -1.86 -2.21
C PHE A 83 -12.12 -3.24 -2.09
N ALA A 84 -12.92 -3.66 -3.07
CA ALA A 84 -13.51 -4.99 -3.09
C ALA A 84 -12.43 -6.09 -3.17
N ARG A 85 -11.40 -5.90 -4.00
CA ARG A 85 -10.31 -6.87 -4.16
C ARG A 85 -9.44 -6.95 -2.91
N ALA A 86 -9.03 -5.83 -2.34
CA ALA A 86 -8.29 -5.81 -1.09
C ALA A 86 -9.06 -6.49 0.06
N LYS A 87 -10.37 -6.20 0.19
CA LYS A 87 -11.24 -6.87 1.17
C LYS A 87 -11.31 -8.38 0.93
N ALA A 88 -11.38 -8.83 -0.33
CA ALA A 88 -11.39 -10.26 -0.67
C ALA A 88 -10.11 -11.00 -0.20
N HIS A 89 -8.98 -10.30 -0.13
CA HIS A 89 -7.71 -10.82 0.41
C HIS A 89 -7.49 -10.51 1.89
N GLY A 90 -8.52 -10.01 2.58
CA GLY A 90 -8.43 -9.67 4.01
C GLY A 90 -7.51 -8.50 4.32
N LYS A 91 -7.25 -7.61 3.35
CA LYS A 91 -6.39 -6.44 3.52
C LYS A 91 -7.22 -5.17 3.78
N PRO A 92 -6.86 -4.34 4.77
CA PRO A 92 -7.47 -3.03 4.96
C PRO A 92 -7.20 -2.11 3.76
N CYS A 93 -8.09 -1.13 3.57
CA CYS A 93 -7.98 -0.10 2.52
C CYS A 93 -7.92 1.30 3.11
N GLY A 94 -7.08 2.15 2.51
CA GLY A 94 -7.06 3.60 2.71
C GLY A 94 -7.20 4.37 1.40
N ILE A 95 -7.57 5.64 1.51
CA ILE A 95 -7.68 6.60 0.40
C ILE A 95 -7.49 8.02 0.95
N LEU A 96 -7.11 8.98 0.09
CA LEU A 96 -6.98 10.41 0.39
C LEU A 96 -8.18 11.22 -0.12
#